data_AF-A0A3L6ESY0-F1
#
_entry.id   AF-A0A3L6ESY0-F1
#
_cell.length_a   1.000
_cell.length_b   1.000
_cell.length_c   1.000
_cell.angle_alpha   90.00
_cell.angle_beta   90.00
_cell.angle_gamma   90.00
#
_symmetry.space_group_name_H-M   'P 1'
#
loop_
_entity.id
_entity.type
_entity.pdbx_description
1 polymer ?
#
loop_
_entity_poly.entity_id
_entity_poly.type
_entity_poly.pdbx_seq_one_letter_code
_entity_poly.pdbx_strand_id
1 'polypeptide(L)'
;MGYIGHHGVATLRRYKYSGVDHSLVAKYILQPFWSRFVNIFPLWFPPNMITLTGFMFLLTSAFLGFDVMRLRVLFFTNTLILPIVNGPTEGLMLIYLCHFFTFFTGAEWWAQDFQKSMPLLGWVPLISEIPVYDIVLCLMIAFAVIPTIGSNIHNVYKVVEARKGSMLLALAMLFPFGLLLAGVLVWSYLSPSDIMRTQPHLLIIGTGFAFGFLVGRMILAHLCDEPKGLKTGMCMSLAYFPFAIANALTARLDDGNPLVDEQLVLLMYCLFTVALYMHFATSVIHEITNALGIHCFRITRKKA
;
A
#
# COMPACT_ATOMS: atom_id res chain seq x y z
N MET A 1 -24.27 -6.15 7.71
CA MET A 1 -24.51 -6.11 6.24
C MET A 1 -23.31 -6.73 5.57
N GLY A 2 -23.50 -7.65 4.62
CA GLY A 2 -22.39 -8.26 3.87
C GLY A 2 -21.74 -7.27 2.91
N TYR A 3 -20.48 -7.51 2.57
CA TYR A 3 -19.71 -6.65 1.66
C TYR A 3 -19.94 -6.97 0.19
N ILE A 4 -20.44 -8.16 -0.12
CA ILE A 4 -20.69 -8.68 -1.47
C ILE A 4 -22.20 -8.92 -1.65
N GLY A 5 -22.81 -8.23 -2.63
CA GLY A 5 -24.21 -8.45 -2.98
C GLY A 5 -24.47 -9.75 -3.75
N HIS A 6 -25.74 -10.13 -3.92
CA HIS A 6 -26.13 -11.31 -4.70
C HIS A 6 -25.60 -11.29 -6.15
N HIS A 7 -25.54 -10.11 -6.77
CA HIS A 7 -24.92 -9.92 -8.10
C HIS A 7 -23.42 -10.25 -8.07
N GLY A 8 -22.69 -9.73 -7.07
CA GLY A 8 -21.26 -9.95 -6.91
C GLY A 8 -20.90 -11.44 -6.80
N VAL A 9 -21.69 -12.20 -6.04
CA VAL A 9 -21.53 -13.66 -5.91
C VAL A 9 -21.64 -14.38 -7.27
N ALA A 10 -22.59 -13.97 -8.12
CA ALA A 10 -22.75 -14.57 -9.45
C ALA A 10 -21.56 -14.24 -10.38
N THR A 11 -21.06 -13.00 -10.31
CA THR A 11 -19.89 -12.54 -11.07
C THR A 11 -18.61 -13.27 -10.65
N LEU A 12 -18.40 -13.46 -9.35
CA LEU A 12 -17.22 -14.15 -8.81
C LEU A 12 -17.03 -15.56 -9.40
N ARG A 13 -18.12 -16.29 -9.66
CA ARG A 13 -18.06 -17.63 -10.28
C ARG A 13 -17.62 -17.62 -11.75
N ARG A 14 -17.83 -16.50 -12.45
CA ARG A 14 -17.51 -16.33 -13.87
C ARG A 14 -16.18 -15.61 -14.10
N TYR A 15 -15.63 -15.03 -13.04
CA TYR A 15 -14.39 -14.27 -13.10
C TYR A 15 -13.22 -15.16 -13.50
N LYS A 16 -12.53 -14.80 -14.59
CA LYS A 16 -11.37 -15.54 -15.13
C LYS A 16 -10.15 -14.64 -15.23
N TYR A 17 -8.98 -15.22 -14.97
CA TYR A 17 -7.71 -14.51 -14.98
C TYR A 17 -7.13 -14.15 -16.36
N SER A 18 -6.72 -12.89 -16.54
CA SER A 18 -6.08 -12.21 -17.67
C SER A 18 -5.08 -11.18 -17.10
N GLY A 19 -3.79 -11.35 -17.34
CA GLY A 19 -2.74 -10.41 -16.93
C GLY A 19 -1.46 -10.69 -17.72
N VAL A 20 -0.82 -9.64 -18.23
CA VAL A 20 0.41 -9.71 -19.03
C VAL A 20 1.41 -8.73 -18.43
N ASP A 21 2.52 -9.25 -17.89
CA ASP A 21 3.64 -8.44 -17.40
C ASP A 21 4.63 -8.22 -18.55
N HIS A 22 4.90 -6.95 -18.87
CA HIS A 22 5.81 -6.55 -19.93
C HIS A 22 7.19 -6.10 -19.42
N SER A 23 7.45 -6.15 -18.10
CA SER A 23 8.77 -5.81 -17.55
C SER A 23 9.83 -6.79 -18.04
N LEU A 24 10.93 -6.25 -18.53
CA LEU A 24 12.07 -7.02 -19.01
C LEU A 24 12.70 -7.84 -17.88
N VAL A 25 12.79 -7.25 -16.67
CA VAL A 25 13.31 -7.93 -15.48
C VAL A 25 12.39 -9.07 -15.06
N ALA A 26 11.08 -8.83 -15.07
CA ALA A 26 10.10 -9.87 -14.74
C ALA A 26 10.20 -11.06 -15.70
N LYS A 27 10.22 -10.79 -17.01
CA LYS A 27 10.22 -11.81 -18.06
C LYS A 27 11.54 -12.60 -18.13
N TYR A 28 12.68 -11.92 -18.09
CA TYR A 28 13.97 -12.56 -18.38
C TYR A 28 14.75 -13.02 -17.15
N ILE A 29 14.59 -12.39 -15.99
CA ILE A 29 15.36 -12.71 -14.78
C ILE A 29 14.49 -13.44 -13.77
N LEU A 30 13.34 -12.87 -13.44
CA LEU A 30 12.53 -13.34 -12.33
C LEU A 30 11.73 -14.59 -12.70
N GLN A 31 11.02 -14.59 -13.83
CA GLN A 31 10.16 -15.72 -14.20
C GLN A 31 10.91 -17.06 -14.29
N PRO A 32 12.14 -17.15 -14.86
CA PRO A 32 12.94 -18.37 -14.81
C PRO A 32 13.34 -18.78 -13.40
N PHE A 33 13.71 -17.82 -12.55
CA PHE A 33 14.05 -18.05 -11.15
C PHE A 33 12.87 -18.64 -10.36
N TRP A 34 11.68 -18.03 -10.46
CA TRP A 34 10.48 -18.50 -9.74
C TRP A 34 10.00 -19.86 -10.23
N SER A 35 10.07 -20.10 -11.53
CA SER A 35 9.67 -21.39 -12.13
C SER A 35 10.55 -22.54 -11.64
N ARG A 36 11.80 -22.27 -11.24
CA ARG A 36 12.66 -23.24 -10.57
C ARG A 36 12.34 -23.35 -9.08
N PHE A 37 12.17 -22.22 -8.41
CA PHE A 37 11.96 -22.14 -6.96
C PHE A 37 10.62 -22.74 -6.51
N VAL A 38 9.57 -22.66 -7.34
CA VAL A 38 8.25 -23.24 -7.00
C VAL A 38 8.31 -24.75 -6.78
N ASN A 39 9.24 -25.46 -7.44
CA ASN A 39 9.42 -26.90 -7.26
C ASN A 39 10.04 -27.28 -5.91
N ILE A 40 10.56 -26.31 -5.15
CA ILE A 40 11.09 -26.51 -3.80
C ILE A 40 9.93 -26.56 -2.79
N PHE A 41 8.80 -25.93 -3.09
CA PHE A 41 7.65 -25.94 -2.18
C PHE A 41 6.90 -27.28 -2.24
N PRO A 42 6.53 -27.85 -1.08
CA PRO A 42 5.70 -29.05 -1.05
C PRO A 42 4.33 -28.77 -1.67
N LEU A 43 3.81 -29.71 -2.47
CA LEU A 43 2.49 -29.61 -3.11
C LEU A 43 1.32 -29.54 -2.10
N TRP A 44 1.54 -29.90 -0.83
CA TRP A 44 0.56 -29.79 0.23
C TRP A 44 0.51 -28.40 0.86
N PHE A 45 1.51 -27.55 0.61
CA PHE A 45 1.60 -26.21 1.19
C PHE A 45 0.81 -25.21 0.33
N PRO A 46 -0.34 -24.71 0.80
CA PRO A 46 -1.20 -23.83 0.01
C PRO A 46 -0.51 -22.49 -0.27
N PRO A 47 -0.70 -21.90 -1.47
CA PRO A 47 -0.14 -20.60 -1.81
C PRO A 47 -0.51 -19.50 -0.79
N ASN A 48 -1.74 -19.49 -0.27
CA ASN A 48 -2.19 -18.53 0.74
C ASN A 48 -1.43 -18.68 2.07
N MET A 49 -0.95 -19.88 2.41
CA MET A 49 -0.11 -20.09 3.59
C MET A 49 1.31 -19.56 3.38
N ILE A 50 1.85 -19.61 2.16
CA ILE A 50 3.13 -18.94 1.83
C ILE A 50 3.01 -17.44 2.10
N THR A 51 1.93 -16.83 1.61
CA THR A 51 1.66 -15.39 1.80
C THR A 51 1.48 -15.04 3.28
N LEU A 52 0.69 -15.83 4.02
CA LEU A 52 0.49 -15.61 5.45
C LEU A 52 1.78 -15.78 6.26
N THR A 53 2.57 -16.80 5.93
CA THR A 53 3.83 -17.09 6.64
C THR A 53 4.79 -15.92 6.47
N GLY A 54 5.01 -15.45 5.24
CA GLY A 54 5.85 -14.28 5.05
C GLY A 54 5.29 -13.02 5.74
N PHE A 55 3.96 -12.87 5.81
CA PHE A 55 3.35 -11.71 6.49
C PHE A 55 3.61 -11.76 8.00
N MET A 56 3.52 -12.94 8.61
CA MET A 56 3.87 -13.14 10.00
C MET A 56 5.36 -12.90 10.27
N PHE A 57 6.25 -13.28 9.33
CA PHE A 57 7.67 -12.91 9.41
C PHE A 57 7.88 -11.40 9.38
N LEU A 58 7.18 -10.67 8.51
CA LEU A 58 7.24 -9.21 8.46
C LEU A 58 6.71 -8.53 9.73
N LEU A 59 5.58 -9.01 10.27
CA LEU A 59 5.06 -8.48 11.53
C LEU A 59 6.06 -8.72 12.66
N THR A 60 6.61 -9.93 12.73
CA THR A 60 7.59 -10.30 13.76
C THR A 60 8.88 -9.46 13.64
N SER A 61 9.35 -9.18 12.41
CA SER A 61 10.50 -8.28 12.21
C SER A 61 10.19 -6.83 12.55
N ALA A 62 8.96 -6.36 12.26
CA ALA A 62 8.53 -5.01 12.63
C ALA A 62 8.44 -4.81 14.14
N PHE A 63 8.05 -5.84 14.91
CA PHE A 63 8.02 -5.78 16.38
C PHE A 63 9.40 -5.92 17.04
N LEU A 64 10.38 -6.55 16.38
CA LEU A 64 11.70 -6.85 16.97
C LEU A 64 12.80 -5.83 16.62
N GLY A 65 12.48 -4.70 15.98
CA GLY A 65 13.43 -3.60 15.81
C GLY A 65 14.71 -4.00 15.07
N PHE A 66 14.57 -4.70 13.95
CA PHE A 66 15.64 -4.92 12.97
C PHE A 66 15.03 -4.84 11.57
N ASP A 67 15.36 -3.76 10.85
CA ASP A 67 15.04 -3.60 9.43
C ASP A 67 15.83 -4.61 8.59
N VAL A 68 15.25 -5.78 8.34
CA VAL A 68 15.63 -6.66 7.21
C VAL A 68 14.39 -7.38 6.65
N MET A 69 13.79 -6.75 5.64
CA MET A 69 13.28 -7.34 4.39
C MET A 69 12.83 -8.81 4.33
N ARG A 70 11.55 -9.04 4.00
CA ARG A 70 11.07 -9.86 2.86
C ARG A 70 9.56 -10.07 2.85
N LEU A 71 8.91 -9.78 1.73
CA LEU A 71 7.79 -10.59 1.24
C LEU A 71 7.53 -10.34 -0.24
N ARG A 72 7.76 -11.37 -1.05
CA ARG A 72 7.03 -11.57 -2.29
C ARG A 72 5.76 -12.32 -1.95
N VAL A 73 4.62 -11.78 -2.36
CA VAL A 73 3.48 -12.46 -3.00
C VAL A 73 2.32 -11.47 -3.03
N LEU A 74 1.91 -11.00 -4.21
CA LEU A 74 0.49 -10.78 -4.48
C LEU A 74 0.14 -11.48 -5.79
N PHE A 75 0.00 -12.80 -5.64
CA PHE A 75 -0.64 -13.68 -6.59
C PHE A 75 -2.13 -13.27 -6.72
N PHE A 76 -2.66 -13.32 -7.96
CA PHE A 76 -4.09 -13.28 -8.32
C PHE A 76 -4.86 -11.93 -8.34
N THR A 77 -4.52 -10.96 -9.18
CA THR A 77 -5.47 -9.87 -9.60
C THR A 77 -5.62 -9.58 -11.12
N ASN A 78 -6.82 -9.67 -11.72
CA ASN A 78 -7.10 -9.26 -13.12
C ASN A 78 -7.62 -7.84 -13.18
N THR A 79 -7.00 -6.85 -13.78
CA THR A 79 -5.83 -6.71 -14.65
C THR A 79 -5.09 -5.46 -14.15
N LEU A 80 -3.76 -5.47 -14.17
CA LEU A 80 -2.95 -4.28 -13.87
C LEU A 80 -1.94 -4.13 -15.03
N ILE A 81 -2.05 -3.05 -15.81
CA ILE A 81 -1.07 -2.72 -16.86
C ILE A 81 0.05 -1.93 -16.17
N LEU A 82 1.22 -2.55 -16.04
CA LEU A 82 2.37 -1.95 -15.38
C LEU A 82 3.33 -1.37 -16.42
N PRO A 83 3.97 -0.21 -16.13
CA PRO A 83 4.94 0.40 -17.03
C PRO A 83 6.20 -0.47 -17.21
N ILE A 84 6.82 -0.35 -18.39
CA ILE A 84 7.99 -1.14 -18.82
C ILE A 84 9.26 -0.79 -18.02
N VAL A 85 9.32 0.43 -17.49
CA VAL A 85 10.42 0.96 -16.66
C VAL A 85 9.82 1.49 -15.35
N ASN A 86 10.44 1.18 -14.22
CA ASN A 86 9.97 1.49 -12.86
C ASN A 86 8.63 0.84 -12.50
N GLY A 87 8.46 -0.43 -12.90
CA GLY A 87 7.35 -1.25 -12.43
C GLY A 87 7.43 -1.52 -10.92
N PRO A 88 6.33 -1.94 -10.26
CA PRO A 88 6.32 -2.24 -8.82
C PRO A 88 7.37 -3.29 -8.43
N THR A 89 7.71 -4.20 -9.34
CA THR A 89 8.78 -5.18 -9.16
C THR A 89 10.17 -4.54 -9.07
N GLU A 90 10.46 -3.54 -9.91
CA GLU A 90 11.74 -2.82 -9.93
C GLU A 90 11.85 -1.86 -8.75
N GLY A 91 10.77 -1.13 -8.43
CA GLY A 91 10.70 -0.26 -7.25
C GLY A 91 10.90 -1.05 -5.94
N LEU A 92 10.27 -2.22 -5.80
CA LEU A 92 10.51 -3.10 -4.66
C LEU A 92 11.96 -3.60 -4.61
N MET A 93 12.54 -3.98 -5.74
CA MET A 93 13.96 -4.40 -5.79
C MET A 93 14.90 -3.26 -5.38
N LEU A 94 14.61 -2.02 -5.76
CA LEU A 94 15.39 -0.86 -5.36
C LEU A 94 15.30 -0.63 -3.85
N ILE A 95 14.09 -0.65 -3.28
CA ILE A 95 13.88 -0.54 -1.82
C ILE A 95 14.67 -1.62 -1.08
N TYR A 96 14.64 -2.86 -1.59
CA TYR A 96 15.37 -3.99 -1.04
C TYR A 96 16.89 -3.80 -1.03
N LEU A 97 17.44 -3.31 -2.14
CA LEU A 97 18.87 -2.98 -2.23
C LEU A 97 19.23 -1.84 -1.28
N CYS A 98 18.39 -0.82 -1.16
CA CYS A 98 18.58 0.26 -0.19
C CYS A 98 18.62 -0.26 1.25
N HIS A 99 17.69 -1.13 1.65
CA HIS A 99 17.68 -1.70 3.01
C HIS A 99 18.91 -2.58 3.26
N PHE A 100 19.29 -3.42 2.29
CA PHE A 100 20.49 -4.24 2.39
C PHE A 100 21.76 -3.39 2.52
N PHE A 101 21.82 -2.26 1.81
CA PHE A 101 22.89 -1.29 1.95
C PHE A 101 22.87 -0.62 3.33
N THR A 102 21.71 -0.15 3.79
CA THR A 102 21.51 0.44 5.13
C THR A 102 21.90 -0.51 6.26
N PHE A 103 21.73 -1.82 6.08
CA PHE A 103 22.18 -2.82 7.04
C PHE A 103 23.71 -2.76 7.27
N PHE A 104 24.51 -2.50 6.23
CA PHE A 104 25.96 -2.38 6.37
C PHE A 104 26.41 -0.99 6.80
N THR A 105 25.75 0.06 6.31
CA THR A 105 26.19 1.45 6.53
C THR A 105 25.53 2.12 7.73
N GLY A 106 24.44 1.56 8.25
CA GLY A 106 23.60 2.15 9.29
C GLY A 106 22.64 3.21 8.73
N ALA A 107 21.55 3.46 9.45
CA ALA A 107 20.55 4.48 9.08
C ALA A 107 21.14 5.90 9.10
N GLU A 108 22.12 6.16 9.98
CA GLU A 108 22.79 7.44 10.11
C GLU A 108 23.52 7.87 8.83
N TRP A 109 23.98 6.92 8.01
CA TRP A 109 24.65 7.21 6.73
C TRP A 109 23.78 8.06 5.80
N TRP A 110 22.46 7.84 5.81
CA TRP A 110 21.54 8.62 4.97
C TRP A 110 21.35 10.05 5.45
N ALA A 111 21.55 10.30 6.76
CA ALA A 111 21.44 11.61 7.39
C ALA A 111 22.73 12.43 7.34
N GLN A 112 23.85 11.82 6.93
CA GLN A 112 25.14 12.50 6.78
C GLN A 112 25.18 13.37 5.52
N ASP A 113 26.09 14.34 5.52
CA ASP A 113 26.36 15.19 4.37
C ASP A 113 26.86 14.36 3.18
N PHE A 114 26.44 14.75 1.97
CA PHE A 114 26.79 14.04 0.74
C PHE A 114 28.31 13.88 0.53
N GLN A 115 29.10 14.91 0.83
CA GLN A 115 30.56 14.87 0.69
C GLN A 115 31.23 13.87 1.64
N LYS A 116 30.73 13.74 2.87
CA LYS A 116 31.23 12.75 3.84
C LYS A 116 30.88 11.32 3.42
N SER A 117 29.70 11.15 2.82
CA SER A 117 29.17 9.85 2.44
C SER A 117 29.79 9.30 1.14
N MET A 118 30.17 10.18 0.21
CA MET A 118 30.73 9.84 -1.10
C MET A 118 32.02 10.65 -1.38
N PRO A 119 33.15 10.34 -0.71
CA PRO A 119 34.39 11.11 -0.85
C PRO A 119 34.96 11.12 -2.29
N LEU A 120 34.61 10.12 -3.10
CA LEU A 120 34.98 10.03 -4.53
C LEU A 120 34.28 11.09 -5.41
N LEU A 121 33.15 11.64 -4.95
CA LEU A 121 32.35 12.66 -5.65
C LEU A 121 32.47 14.06 -5.00
N GLY A 122 33.48 14.27 -4.14
CA GLY A 122 33.73 15.55 -3.46
C GLY A 122 34.07 16.74 -4.37
N TRP A 123 34.35 16.48 -5.65
CA TRP A 123 34.61 17.49 -6.69
C TRP A 123 33.38 18.31 -7.15
N VAL A 124 32.15 17.95 -6.74
CA VAL A 124 30.94 18.71 -7.11
C VAL A 124 30.56 19.67 -5.97
N PRO A 125 30.88 20.98 -6.06
CA PRO A 125 30.68 21.94 -4.97
C PRO A 125 29.20 22.29 -4.72
N LEU A 126 28.30 21.96 -5.66
CA LEU A 126 26.89 22.36 -5.64
C LEU A 126 26.03 21.58 -4.61
N ILE A 127 26.56 20.51 -4.01
CA ILE A 127 25.78 19.55 -3.20
C ILE A 127 26.34 19.40 -1.77
N SER A 128 27.20 20.33 -1.34
CA SER A 128 28.11 20.14 -0.21
C SER A 128 27.43 20.08 1.17
N GLU A 129 26.24 20.67 1.32
CA GLU A 129 25.53 20.77 2.62
C GLU A 129 24.17 20.04 2.62
N ILE A 130 23.87 19.26 1.58
CA ILE A 130 22.57 18.58 1.48
C ILE A 130 22.72 17.15 2.03
N PRO A 131 21.83 16.72 2.96
CA PRO A 131 21.78 15.34 3.42
C PRO A 131 21.55 14.35 2.27
N VAL A 132 22.14 13.17 2.36
CA VAL A 132 22.02 12.16 1.29
C VAL A 132 20.56 11.76 1.04
N TYR A 133 19.73 11.66 2.09
CA TYR A 133 18.32 11.30 1.93
C TYR A 133 17.54 12.31 1.07
N ASP A 134 17.83 13.61 1.18
CA ASP A 134 17.15 14.66 0.41
C ASP A 134 17.47 14.56 -1.08
N ILE A 135 18.73 14.26 -1.40
CA ILE A 135 19.20 14.08 -2.78
C ILE A 135 18.54 12.84 -3.38
N VAL A 136 18.55 11.72 -2.64
CA VAL A 136 17.96 10.45 -3.08
C VAL A 136 16.45 10.60 -3.26
N LEU A 137 15.78 11.31 -2.36
CA LEU A 137 14.35 11.61 -2.47
C LEU A 137 14.07 12.47 -3.71
N CYS A 138 14.84 13.53 -3.95
CA CYS A 138 14.70 14.37 -5.14
C CYS A 138 14.87 13.57 -6.43
N LEU A 139 15.91 12.73 -6.51
CA LEU A 139 16.15 11.86 -7.66
C LEU A 139 15.03 10.84 -7.85
N MET A 140 14.54 10.24 -6.77
CA MET A 140 13.42 9.30 -6.81
C MET A 140 12.13 9.99 -7.30
N ILE A 141 11.88 11.22 -6.88
CA ILE A 141 10.72 12.00 -7.36
C ILE A 141 10.86 12.28 -8.87
N ALA A 142 12.02 12.78 -9.29
CA ALA A 142 12.26 13.20 -10.67
C ALA A 142 12.25 12.03 -11.67
N PHE A 143 12.91 10.92 -11.33
CA PHE A 143 13.14 9.81 -12.27
C PHE A 143 12.24 8.59 -12.04
N ALA A 144 11.61 8.48 -10.87
CA ALA A 144 10.74 7.34 -10.56
C ALA A 144 9.27 7.78 -10.44
N VAL A 145 8.95 8.72 -9.55
CA VAL A 145 7.56 9.06 -9.23
C VAL A 145 6.88 9.79 -10.39
N ILE A 146 7.49 10.86 -10.91
CA ILE A 146 6.90 11.67 -11.99
C ILE A 146 6.66 10.83 -13.26
N PRO A 147 7.64 10.05 -13.76
CA PRO A 147 7.43 9.21 -14.94
C PRO A 147 6.36 8.14 -14.74
N THR A 148 6.31 7.52 -13.56
CA THR A 148 5.30 6.49 -13.27
C THR A 148 3.90 7.08 -13.19
N ILE A 149 3.72 8.24 -12.54
CA ILE A 149 2.43 8.95 -12.53
C ILE A 149 2.02 9.32 -13.96
N GLY A 150 2.92 9.91 -14.75
CA GLY A 150 2.67 10.27 -16.14
C GLY A 150 2.26 9.09 -17.00
N SER A 151 2.98 7.96 -16.91
CA SER A 151 2.67 6.74 -17.64
C SER A 151 1.31 6.16 -17.24
N ASN A 152 0.99 6.15 -15.94
CA ASN A 152 -0.31 5.68 -15.46
C ASN A 152 -1.46 6.55 -15.95
N ILE A 153 -1.32 7.88 -15.92
CA ILE A 153 -2.32 8.81 -16.45
C ILE A 153 -2.52 8.58 -17.95
N HIS A 154 -1.43 8.42 -18.71
CA HIS A 154 -1.50 8.14 -20.14
C HIS A 154 -2.24 6.81 -20.44
N ASN A 155 -1.94 5.75 -19.68
CA ASN A 155 -2.61 4.46 -19.81
C ASN A 155 -4.12 4.56 -19.51
N VAL A 156 -4.48 5.28 -18.45
CA VAL A 156 -5.90 5.51 -18.10
C VAL A 156 -6.59 6.32 -19.20
N TYR A 157 -5.97 7.40 -19.68
CA TYR A 157 -6.51 8.23 -20.77
C TYR A 157 -6.84 7.38 -22.00
N LYS A 158 -5.87 6.56 -22.45
CA LYS A 158 -6.03 5.68 -23.62
C LYS A 158 -7.20 4.69 -23.45
N VAL A 159 -7.37 4.13 -22.25
CA VAL A 159 -8.47 3.19 -21.96
C VAL A 159 -9.81 3.90 -21.87
N VAL A 160 -9.86 5.10 -21.29
CA VAL A 160 -11.08 5.91 -21.18
C VAL A 160 -11.55 6.36 -22.57
N GLU A 161 -10.64 6.83 -23.41
CA GLU A 161 -10.90 7.23 -24.80
C GLU A 161 -11.41 6.03 -25.63
N ALA A 162 -10.73 4.88 -25.56
CA ALA A 162 -11.15 3.67 -26.26
C ALA A 162 -12.55 3.16 -25.83
N ARG A 163 -12.94 3.40 -24.58
CA ARG A 163 -14.25 3.01 -24.04
C ARG A 163 -15.31 4.11 -24.12
N LYS A 164 -15.00 5.27 -24.71
CA LYS A 164 -15.86 6.48 -24.69
C LYS A 164 -16.35 6.84 -23.28
N GLY A 165 -15.52 6.59 -22.27
CA GLY A 165 -15.81 6.91 -20.88
C GLY A 165 -15.45 8.36 -20.53
N SER A 166 -15.75 8.79 -19.30
CA SER A 166 -15.37 10.10 -18.81
C SER A 166 -14.12 10.02 -17.91
N MET A 167 -13.14 10.88 -18.19
CA MET A 167 -11.91 11.00 -17.38
C MET A 167 -12.22 11.50 -15.95
N LEU A 168 -13.22 12.38 -15.82
CA LEU A 168 -13.66 12.90 -14.52
C LEU A 168 -14.15 11.79 -13.59
N LEU A 169 -14.84 10.77 -14.13
CA LEU A 169 -15.30 9.63 -13.32
C LEU A 169 -14.13 8.75 -12.89
N ALA A 170 -13.11 8.59 -13.73
CA ALA A 170 -11.88 7.87 -13.37
C ALA A 170 -11.12 8.62 -12.26
N LEU A 171 -11.01 9.94 -12.35
CA LEU A 171 -10.38 10.78 -11.30
C LEU A 171 -11.21 10.80 -10.01
N ALA A 172 -12.54 10.79 -10.09
CA ALA A 172 -13.42 10.71 -8.93
C ALA A 172 -13.21 9.43 -8.10
N MET A 173 -12.66 8.35 -8.70
CA MET A 173 -12.28 7.15 -7.95
C MET A 173 -11.06 7.35 -7.06
N LEU A 174 -10.21 8.36 -7.32
CA LEU A 174 -9.07 8.71 -6.45
C LEU A 174 -9.49 9.58 -5.25
N PHE A 175 -10.69 10.18 -5.30
CA PHE A 175 -11.19 11.07 -4.26
C PHE A 175 -11.04 10.55 -2.82
N PRO A 176 -11.46 9.32 -2.46
CA PRO A 176 -11.31 8.83 -1.08
C PRO A 176 -9.85 8.68 -0.64
N PHE A 177 -8.92 8.40 -1.56
CA PHE A 177 -7.49 8.35 -1.27
C PHE A 177 -6.92 9.75 -1.03
N GLY A 178 -7.32 10.72 -1.85
CA GLY A 178 -6.96 12.13 -1.69
C GLY A 178 -7.48 12.69 -0.36
N LEU A 179 -8.71 12.36 0.02
CA LEU A 179 -9.28 12.76 1.31
C LEU A 179 -8.56 12.12 2.49
N LEU A 180 -8.17 10.84 2.41
CA LEU A 180 -7.37 10.19 3.45
C LEU A 180 -6.05 10.94 3.66
N LEU A 181 -5.33 11.21 2.57
CA LEU A 181 -4.05 11.92 2.63
C LEU A 181 -4.22 13.35 3.16
N ALA A 182 -5.20 14.10 2.64
CA ALA A 182 -5.48 15.45 3.08
C ALA A 182 -5.88 15.48 4.57
N GLY A 183 -6.71 14.53 5.03
CA GLY A 183 -7.11 14.41 6.42
C GLY A 183 -5.93 14.18 7.36
N VAL A 184 -5.01 13.27 7.00
CA VAL A 184 -3.79 13.02 7.76
C VAL A 184 -2.87 14.26 7.79
N LEU A 185 -2.68 14.93 6.65
CA LEU A 185 -1.84 16.13 6.56
C LEU A 185 -2.42 17.29 7.36
N VAL A 186 -3.72 17.53 7.25
CA VAL A 186 -4.42 18.58 8.02
C VAL A 186 -4.34 18.29 9.51
N TRP A 187 -4.59 17.04 9.94
CA TRP A 187 -4.47 16.67 11.33
C TRP A 187 -3.03 16.84 11.84
N SER A 188 -2.04 16.35 11.08
CA SER A 188 -0.62 16.50 11.43
C SER A 188 -0.18 17.97 11.52
N TYR A 189 -0.72 18.85 10.68
CA TYR A 189 -0.42 20.28 10.72
C TYR A 189 -1.08 20.99 11.91
N LEU A 190 -2.32 20.63 12.21
CA LEU A 190 -3.08 21.24 13.31
C LEU A 190 -2.63 20.73 14.68
N SER A 191 -2.07 19.52 14.73
CA SER A 191 -1.59 18.84 15.93
C SER A 191 -0.77 19.76 16.85
N PRO A 192 -1.20 19.96 18.12
CA PRO A 192 -0.42 20.70 19.11
C PRO A 192 0.83 19.93 19.59
N SER A 193 0.76 18.59 19.65
CA SER A 193 1.86 17.74 20.15
C SER A 193 2.79 17.22 19.06
N ASP A 194 2.63 17.69 17.81
CA ASP A 194 3.39 17.26 16.63
C ASP A 194 3.47 15.72 16.54
N ILE A 195 2.31 15.09 16.33
CA ILE A 195 2.17 13.63 16.25
C ILE A 195 3.13 12.96 15.27
N MET A 196 3.53 13.67 14.21
CA MET A 196 4.46 13.17 13.21
C MET A 196 5.87 13.03 13.76
N ARG A 197 6.31 13.91 14.66
CA ARG A 197 7.62 13.82 15.32
C ARG A 197 7.57 12.92 16.55
N THR A 198 6.51 13.04 17.34
CA THR A 198 6.42 12.36 18.63
C THR A 198 6.13 10.86 18.47
N GLN A 199 5.22 10.49 17.55
CA GLN A 199 4.81 9.10 17.39
C GLN A 199 4.50 8.72 15.93
N PRO A 200 5.48 8.86 15.01
CA PRO A 200 5.28 8.61 13.58
C PRO A 200 4.80 7.19 13.28
N HIS A 201 5.28 6.19 14.04
CA HIS A 201 4.96 4.79 13.79
C HIS A 201 3.46 4.49 13.89
N LEU A 202 2.77 5.01 14.92
CA LEU A 202 1.33 4.78 15.08
C LEU A 202 0.52 5.46 13.97
N LEU A 203 0.92 6.68 13.59
CA LEU A 203 0.28 7.41 12.50
C LEU A 203 0.43 6.69 11.16
N ILE A 204 1.63 6.18 10.87
CA ILE A 204 1.93 5.41 9.66
C ILE A 204 1.16 4.10 9.66
N ILE A 205 1.12 3.35 10.77
CA ILE A 205 0.39 2.08 10.88
C ILE A 205 -1.11 2.32 10.67
N GLY A 206 -1.72 3.26 11.39
CA GLY A 206 -3.15 3.54 11.27
C GLY A 206 -3.54 3.98 9.85
N THR A 207 -2.73 4.86 9.26
CA THR A 207 -2.93 5.32 7.87
C THR A 207 -2.72 4.19 6.87
N GLY A 208 -1.75 3.30 7.10
CA GLY A 208 -1.50 2.13 6.27
C GLY A 208 -2.68 1.16 6.24
N PHE A 209 -3.29 0.87 7.40
CA PHE A 209 -4.50 0.04 7.47
C PHE A 209 -5.72 0.72 6.83
N ALA A 210 -5.89 2.04 7.03
CA ALA A 210 -6.93 2.81 6.35
C ALA A 210 -6.78 2.78 4.81
N PHE A 211 -5.55 2.93 4.32
CA PHE A 211 -5.24 2.84 2.89
C PHE A 211 -5.48 1.42 2.36
N GLY A 212 -5.04 0.39 3.10
CA GLY A 212 -5.28 -1.02 2.78
C GLY A 212 -6.77 -1.36 2.67
N PHE A 213 -7.61 -0.78 3.54
CA PHE A 213 -9.06 -0.91 3.46
C PHE A 213 -9.62 -0.29 2.17
N LEU A 214 -9.17 0.92 1.79
CA LEU A 214 -9.61 1.58 0.55
C LEU A 214 -9.24 0.76 -0.70
N VAL A 215 -7.97 0.32 -0.79
CA VAL A 215 -7.51 -0.54 -1.89
C VAL A 215 -8.28 -1.86 -1.92
N GLY A 216 -8.48 -2.48 -0.75
CA GLY A 216 -9.24 -3.72 -0.62
C GLY A 216 -10.68 -3.59 -1.13
N ARG A 217 -11.38 -2.51 -0.77
CA ARG A 217 -12.73 -2.23 -1.29
C ARG A 217 -12.72 -1.99 -2.79
N MET A 218 -11.71 -1.30 -3.32
CA MET A 218 -11.59 -1.06 -4.77
C MET A 218 -11.40 -2.37 -5.54
N ILE A 219 -10.53 -3.26 -5.05
CA ILE A 219 -10.31 -4.59 -5.63
C ILE A 219 -11.60 -5.39 -5.59
N LEU A 220 -12.29 -5.41 -4.44
CA LEU A 220 -13.52 -6.17 -4.28
C LEU A 220 -14.63 -5.69 -5.23
N ALA A 221 -14.81 -4.38 -5.36
CA ALA A 221 -15.79 -3.80 -6.28
C ALA A 221 -15.50 -4.20 -7.73
N HIS A 222 -14.22 -4.24 -8.13
CA HIS A 222 -13.81 -4.69 -9.46
C HIS A 222 -14.02 -6.20 -9.67
N LEU A 223 -13.77 -7.03 -8.65
CA LEU A 223 -14.01 -8.47 -8.70
C LEU A 223 -15.50 -8.82 -8.83
N CYS A 224 -16.36 -8.06 -8.13
CA CYS A 224 -17.80 -8.31 -8.06
C CYS A 224 -18.60 -7.58 -9.16
N ASP A 225 -17.91 -6.80 -10.01
CA ASP A 225 -18.53 -5.87 -10.97
C ASP A 225 -19.58 -4.96 -10.31
N GLU A 226 -19.26 -4.48 -9.11
CA GLU A 226 -20.08 -3.53 -8.36
C GLU A 226 -19.74 -2.09 -8.78
N PRO A 227 -20.70 -1.13 -8.62
CA PRO A 227 -20.45 0.26 -8.95
C PRO A 227 -19.24 0.79 -8.18
N LYS A 228 -18.21 1.18 -8.92
CA LYS A 228 -16.93 1.66 -8.38
C LYS A 228 -17.10 2.99 -7.63
N GLY A 229 -16.40 3.17 -6.50
CA GLY A 229 -16.28 4.45 -5.80
C GLY A 229 -17.18 4.65 -4.57
N LEU A 230 -17.64 5.89 -4.35
CA LEU A 230 -18.30 6.39 -3.13
C LEU A 230 -19.50 5.57 -2.63
N LYS A 231 -20.22 4.89 -3.52
CA LYS A 231 -21.40 4.08 -3.18
C LYS A 231 -21.05 2.79 -2.42
N THR A 232 -19.77 2.43 -2.33
CA THR A 232 -19.30 1.20 -1.67
C THR A 232 -18.88 1.43 -0.21
N GLY A 233 -19.24 2.57 0.41
CA GLY A 233 -18.87 2.82 1.82
C GLY A 233 -17.36 2.95 2.06
N MET A 234 -16.58 3.25 1.02
CA MET A 234 -15.13 3.48 1.11
C MET A 234 -14.78 4.58 2.14
N CYS A 235 -15.65 5.58 2.30
CA CYS A 235 -15.45 6.69 3.23
C CYS A 235 -15.53 6.29 4.71
N MET A 236 -15.85 5.04 5.05
CA MET A 236 -15.85 4.58 6.45
C MET A 236 -14.47 4.72 7.11
N SER A 237 -13.37 4.54 6.35
CA SER A 237 -12.03 4.79 6.89
C SER A 237 -11.77 6.26 7.22
N LEU A 238 -12.57 7.17 6.65
CA LEU A 238 -12.45 8.62 6.87
C LEU A 238 -13.27 9.10 8.06
N ALA A 239 -14.16 8.27 8.60
CA ALA A 239 -15.13 8.67 9.64
C ALA A 239 -14.46 9.15 10.94
N TYR A 240 -13.20 8.78 11.17
CA TYR A 240 -12.45 9.19 12.36
C TYR A 240 -11.86 10.62 12.25
N PHE A 241 -11.60 11.12 11.03
CA PHE A 241 -10.93 12.41 10.84
C PHE A 241 -11.71 13.62 11.35
N PRO A 242 -13.05 13.72 11.20
CA PRO A 242 -13.80 14.85 11.76
C PRO A 242 -13.59 14.99 13.26
N PHE A 243 -13.55 13.88 14.00
CA PHE A 243 -13.28 13.89 15.44
C PHE A 243 -11.83 14.30 15.74
N ALA A 244 -10.86 13.70 15.06
CA ALA A 244 -9.44 14.01 15.26
C ALA A 244 -9.10 15.48 14.96
N ILE A 245 -9.64 16.02 13.86
CA ILE A 245 -9.47 17.43 13.46
C ILE A 245 -10.18 18.36 14.45
N ALA A 246 -11.40 18.02 14.88
CA ALA A 246 -12.11 18.82 15.88
C ALA A 246 -11.31 18.89 17.21
N ASN A 247 -10.76 17.76 17.67
CA ASN A 247 -9.93 17.72 18.88
C ASN A 247 -8.67 18.61 18.76
N ALA A 248 -7.97 18.54 17.62
CA ALA A 248 -6.80 19.37 17.35
C ALA A 248 -7.17 20.86 17.24
N LEU A 249 -8.32 21.19 16.66
CA LEU A 249 -8.81 22.58 16.57
C LEU A 249 -9.17 23.13 17.96
N THR A 250 -9.77 22.33 18.85
CA THR A 250 -10.06 22.78 20.20
C THR A 250 -8.78 23.14 20.95
N ALA A 251 -7.72 22.37 20.80
CA ALA A 251 -6.42 22.70 21.38
C ALA A 251 -5.85 24.04 20.87
N ARG A 252 -6.11 24.39 19.62
CA ARG A 252 -5.69 25.70 19.06
C ARG A 252 -6.52 26.87 19.58
N LEU A 253 -7.75 26.61 20.01
CA LEU A 253 -8.68 27.63 20.52
C LEU A 253 -8.58 27.81 22.05
N ASP A 254 -8.17 26.78 22.78
CA ASP A 254 -8.12 26.74 24.25
C ASP A 254 -6.69 26.73 24.82
N ASP A 255 -5.86 27.68 24.36
CA ASP A 255 -4.47 27.92 24.82
C ASP A 255 -3.58 26.66 24.83
N GLY A 256 -3.80 25.72 23.91
CA GLY A 256 -2.99 24.51 23.76
C GLY A 256 -3.53 23.28 24.49
N ASN A 257 -4.67 23.37 25.18
CA ASN A 257 -5.27 22.23 25.88
C ASN A 257 -6.26 21.47 24.98
N PRO A 258 -5.92 20.27 24.49
CA PRO A 258 -6.87 19.45 23.74
C PRO A 258 -7.97 18.89 24.66
N LEU A 259 -9.18 18.68 24.11
CA LEU A 259 -10.30 18.02 24.80
C LEU A 259 -9.95 16.60 25.26
N VAL A 260 -9.23 15.88 24.42
CA VAL A 260 -8.71 14.54 24.68
C VAL A 260 -7.24 14.53 24.31
N ASP A 261 -6.42 13.89 25.16
CA ASP A 261 -5.00 13.70 24.90
C ASP A 261 -4.74 13.16 23.49
N GLU A 262 -3.86 13.83 22.75
CA GLU A 262 -3.65 13.60 21.33
C GLU A 262 -3.04 12.21 21.07
N GLN A 263 -2.22 11.70 22.01
CA GLN A 263 -1.70 10.33 21.94
C GLN A 263 -2.82 9.30 22.04
N LEU A 264 -3.82 9.53 22.90
CA LEU A 264 -4.98 8.66 23.02
C LEU A 264 -5.83 8.71 21.74
N VAL A 265 -6.03 9.89 21.14
CA VAL A 265 -6.73 10.03 19.85
C VAL A 265 -5.98 9.28 18.75
N LEU A 266 -4.65 9.36 18.72
CA LEU A 266 -3.82 8.62 17.75
C LEU A 266 -3.90 7.10 17.95
N LEU A 267 -3.85 6.63 19.20
CA LEU A 267 -4.01 5.22 19.52
C LEU A 267 -5.39 4.72 19.10
N MET A 268 -6.44 5.47 19.40
CA MET A 268 -7.81 5.13 19.04
C MET A 268 -8.02 5.13 17.52
N TYR A 269 -7.39 6.06 16.78
CA TYR A 269 -7.35 6.03 15.32
C TYR A 269 -6.70 4.74 14.79
N CYS A 270 -5.55 4.36 15.34
CA CYS A 270 -4.85 3.14 14.96
C CYS A 270 -5.70 1.90 15.26
N LEU A 271 -6.31 1.81 16.44
CA LEU A 271 -7.19 0.69 16.81
C LEU A 271 -8.43 0.63 15.90
N PHE A 272 -9.05 1.77 15.61
CA PHE A 272 -10.21 1.86 14.72
C PHE A 272 -9.88 1.35 13.32
N THR A 273 -8.78 1.81 12.72
CA THR A 273 -8.37 1.44 11.36
C THR A 273 -7.96 -0.02 11.25
N VAL A 274 -7.24 -0.56 12.25
CA VAL A 274 -6.92 -1.98 12.34
C VAL A 274 -8.19 -2.82 12.46
N ALA A 275 -9.11 -2.47 13.36
CA ALA A 275 -10.36 -3.19 13.55
C ALA A 275 -11.22 -3.17 12.27
N LEU A 276 -11.32 -2.00 11.62
CA LEU A 276 -12.04 -1.85 10.35
C LEU A 276 -11.46 -2.75 9.26
N TYR A 277 -10.13 -2.77 9.12
CA TYR A 277 -9.46 -3.62 8.13
C TYR A 277 -9.63 -5.11 8.45
N MET A 278 -9.45 -5.53 9.71
CA MET A 278 -9.60 -6.92 10.11
C MET A 278 -11.03 -7.43 9.92
N HIS A 279 -12.03 -6.61 10.29
CA HIS A 279 -13.43 -6.91 10.02
C HIS A 279 -13.71 -7.05 8.51
N PHE A 280 -13.18 -6.13 7.70
CA PHE A 280 -13.31 -6.20 6.24
C PHE A 280 -12.67 -7.46 5.66
N ALA A 281 -11.40 -7.71 5.98
CA ALA A 281 -10.65 -8.84 5.44
C ALA A 281 -11.31 -10.17 5.81
N THR A 282 -11.66 -10.36 7.09
CA THR A 282 -12.32 -11.58 7.54
C THR A 282 -13.69 -11.76 6.89
N SER A 283 -14.53 -10.72 6.83
CA SER A 283 -15.86 -10.82 6.22
C SER A 283 -15.78 -11.18 4.74
N VAL A 284 -14.91 -10.51 3.97
CA VAL A 284 -14.72 -10.78 2.54
C VAL A 284 -14.19 -12.19 2.30
N ILE A 285 -13.24 -12.66 3.10
CA ILE A 285 -12.75 -14.04 3.02
C ILE A 285 -13.90 -15.03 3.22
N HIS A 286 -14.71 -14.86 4.26
CA HIS A 286 -15.85 -15.74 4.53
C HIS A 286 -16.90 -15.68 3.41
N GLU A 287 -17.24 -14.50 2.92
CA GLU A 287 -18.22 -14.33 1.85
C GLU A 287 -17.76 -14.98 0.53
N ILE A 288 -16.48 -14.80 0.14
CA ILE A 288 -15.92 -15.41 -1.07
C ILE A 288 -15.83 -16.94 -0.92
N THR A 289 -15.33 -17.43 0.23
CA THR A 289 -15.19 -18.87 0.47
C THR A 289 -16.55 -19.58 0.48
N ASN A 290 -17.57 -18.97 1.09
CA ASN A 290 -18.94 -19.47 1.08
C ASN A 290 -19.57 -19.40 -0.33
N ALA A 291 -19.35 -18.32 -1.07
CA ALA A 291 -19.87 -18.14 -2.43
C ALA A 291 -19.34 -19.18 -3.43
N LEU A 292 -18.05 -19.54 -3.29
CA LEU A 292 -17.34 -20.46 -4.16
C LEU A 292 -17.31 -21.91 -3.64
N GLY A 293 -17.66 -22.14 -2.38
CA GLY A 293 -17.59 -23.46 -1.73
C GLY A 293 -16.15 -23.97 -1.56
N ILE A 294 -15.20 -23.06 -1.31
CA ILE A 294 -13.77 -23.38 -1.13
C ILE A 294 -13.29 -22.99 0.26
N HIS A 295 -12.26 -23.67 0.77
CA HIS A 295 -11.64 -23.32 2.04
C HIS A 295 -10.34 -22.53 1.81
N CYS A 296 -10.14 -21.42 2.53
CA CYS A 296 -9.04 -20.48 2.27
C CYS A 296 -7.62 -21.10 2.37
N PHE A 297 -7.43 -22.06 3.29
CA PHE A 297 -6.14 -22.70 3.56
C PHE A 297 -6.09 -24.19 3.19
N ARG A 298 -7.02 -24.68 2.35
CA ARG A 298 -7.05 -26.09 1.96
C ARG A 298 -7.18 -26.23 0.46
N ILE A 299 -6.28 -27.00 -0.14
CA ILE A 299 -6.36 -27.33 -1.57
C ILE A 299 -7.43 -28.42 -1.74
N THR A 300 -8.55 -28.07 -2.38
CA THR A 300 -9.55 -29.06 -2.80
C THR A 300 -9.04 -29.74 -4.07
N ARG A 301 -8.76 -31.05 -4.02
CA ARG A 301 -8.45 -31.81 -5.24
C ARG A 301 -9.69 -31.79 -6.14
N LYS A 302 -9.56 -31.27 -7.36
CA LYS A 302 -10.56 -31.50 -8.41
C LYS A 302 -10.63 -33.01 -8.63
N LYS A 303 -11.82 -33.62 -8.48
CA LYS A 303 -12.04 -34.98 -8.96
C LYS A 303 -11.80 -34.94 -10.48
N ALA A 304 -10.88 -35.80 -10.94
CA ALA A 304 -10.57 -35.99 -12.35
C ALA A 304 -11.81 -36.51 -13.09
#